data_AF-A0A1K2BSH9-F1
#
_entry.id   AF-A0A1K2BSH9-F1
#
_cell.length_a   1.000
_cell.length_b   1.000
_cell.length_c   1.000
_cell.angle_alpha   90.00
_cell.angle_beta   90.00
_cell.angle_gamma   90.00
#
_symmetry.space_group_name_H-M   'P 1'
#
loop_
_entity.id
_entity.type
_entity.pdbx_description
1 polymer ?
#
loop_
_entity_poly.entity_id
_entity_poly.type
_entity_poly.pdbx_seq_one_letter_code
_entity_poly.pdbx_strand_id
1 'polypeptide(L)'
;MAASSERRRRADIVRYWRAVEMFSPQKVEKTSPPKGMYPVESRSPLPWEEGHPVRRRNPGRNMVRQHTVYCGVYPVASVRDVLLDVFGSSEEDHDGRVDGDSALLAFEVTDEGLLVQDSITFSACAWATGRSRKPGPGAQGWLDGFEAEADACEGVVLGVGDGKVTIADTAPGRRQRPFAGLLCEITVGAVGGALNAVLGPVLGDLAVGALSGAVDAVADGGARRSARREDEGSLDESPLDEGNAADAEDGDEAPPRLGEKPLTVRDLSAVTRWVAEQFGVTDDLRPETIRVQCKSVSRRKAGRSGGSDFLNSFIAADLGLVAGSLSKDEPGPALRDYLTASTTLRGVRASTSSTNPERYSTAFSPSISRSGDGLRRRSTRWC
;
A
#
# COMPACT_ATOMS: atom_id res chain seq x y z
N MET A 1 -36.80 14.04 3.92
CA MET A 1 -35.86 13.88 5.05
C MET A 1 -35.34 12.44 5.17
N ALA A 2 -36.19 11.41 5.23
CA ALA A 2 -35.77 10.01 5.36
C ALA A 2 -34.83 9.47 4.25
N ALA A 3 -35.05 9.85 2.98
CA ALA A 3 -34.18 9.42 1.88
C ALA A 3 -32.77 10.05 1.97
N SER A 4 -32.66 11.29 2.45
CA SER A 4 -31.37 11.96 2.64
C SER A 4 -30.60 11.40 3.84
N SER A 5 -31.30 11.04 4.93
CA SER A 5 -30.66 10.37 6.07
C SER A 5 -30.18 8.97 5.71
N GLU A 6 -30.93 8.22 4.90
CA GLU A 6 -30.52 6.88 4.46
C GLU A 6 -29.34 6.93 3.48
N ARG A 7 -29.31 7.89 2.53
CA ARG A 7 -28.13 8.12 1.68
C ARG A 7 -26.88 8.45 2.50
N ARG A 8 -27.02 9.32 3.50
CA ARG A 8 -25.92 9.64 4.41
C ARG A 8 -25.43 8.42 5.18
N ARG A 9 -26.35 7.63 5.75
CA ARG A 9 -26.03 6.38 6.46
C ARG A 9 -25.24 5.41 5.57
N ARG A 10 -25.69 5.18 4.33
CA ARG A 10 -25.01 4.30 3.36
C ARG A 10 -23.61 4.78 3.02
N ALA A 11 -23.47 6.09 2.76
CA ALA A 11 -22.17 6.69 2.53
C ALA A 11 -21.25 6.55 3.75
N ASP A 12 -21.77 6.70 4.96
CA ASP A 12 -21.00 6.53 6.20
C ASP A 12 -20.52 5.08 6.42
N ILE A 13 -21.31 4.07 6.03
CA ILE A 13 -20.87 2.66 6.04
C ILE A 13 -19.69 2.45 5.08
N VAL A 14 -19.75 2.99 3.86
CA VAL A 14 -18.66 2.86 2.90
C VAL A 14 -17.42 3.65 3.35
N ARG A 15 -17.59 4.83 3.96
CA ARG A 15 -16.49 5.57 4.59
C ARG A 15 -15.84 4.79 5.72
N TYR A 16 -16.62 4.07 6.52
CA TYR A 16 -16.10 3.19 7.55
C TYR A 16 -15.24 2.08 6.96
N TRP A 17 -15.70 1.39 5.91
CA TRP A 17 -14.90 0.37 5.23
C TRP A 17 -13.63 0.95 4.61
N ARG A 18 -13.71 2.13 3.99
CA ARG A 18 -12.53 2.85 3.51
C ARG A 18 -11.54 3.11 4.65
N ALA A 19 -12.01 3.51 5.83
CA ALA A 19 -11.14 3.74 6.97
C ALA A 19 -10.46 2.45 7.43
N VAL A 20 -11.20 1.36 7.60
CA VAL A 20 -10.66 0.03 7.96
C VAL A 20 -9.57 -0.40 6.97
N GLU A 21 -9.83 -0.20 5.70
CA GLU A 21 -8.92 -0.54 4.63
C GLU A 21 -7.65 0.34 4.65
N MET A 22 -7.79 1.65 4.86
CA MET A 22 -6.63 2.54 5.03
C MET A 22 -5.81 2.17 6.28
N PHE A 23 -6.44 1.74 7.37
CA PHE A 23 -5.77 1.29 8.60
C PHE A 23 -5.33 -0.19 8.59
N SER A 24 -5.22 -0.80 7.41
CA SER A 24 -4.71 -2.17 7.26
C SER A 24 -3.25 -2.16 6.76
N PRO A 25 -2.24 -2.02 7.66
CA PRO A 25 -0.85 -1.95 7.25
C PRO A 25 -0.37 -3.28 6.69
N GLN A 26 0.33 -3.19 5.56
CA GLN A 26 1.00 -4.33 4.96
C GLN A 26 2.34 -4.60 5.67
N LYS A 27 2.62 -5.87 5.96
CA LYS A 27 3.73 -6.25 6.85
C LYS A 27 5.04 -6.43 6.10
N VAL A 28 6.07 -5.73 6.56
CA VAL A 28 7.46 -5.84 6.10
C VAL A 28 8.18 -6.92 6.91
N GLU A 29 8.94 -7.77 6.21
CA GLU A 29 9.73 -8.79 6.89
C GLU A 29 10.83 -8.15 7.77
N LYS A 30 11.19 -8.85 8.84
CA LYS A 30 12.35 -8.49 9.66
C LYS A 30 13.64 -8.74 8.90
N THR A 31 14.69 -8.02 9.29
CA THR A 31 16.06 -8.24 8.79
C THR A 31 16.45 -9.71 8.88
N SER A 32 16.89 -10.27 7.75
CA SER A 32 17.22 -11.68 7.61
C SER A 32 18.13 -11.86 6.39
N PRO A 33 19.46 -11.93 6.58
CA PRO A 33 20.40 -12.17 5.50
C PRO A 33 20.11 -13.44 4.66
N PRO A 34 19.64 -14.56 5.24
CA PRO A 34 19.22 -15.73 4.47
C PRO A 34 18.06 -15.45 3.50
N LYS A 35 17.12 -14.59 3.90
CA LYS A 35 16.00 -14.13 3.05
C LYS A 35 16.36 -12.94 2.15
N GLY A 36 17.61 -12.51 2.17
CA GLY A 36 18.06 -11.35 1.41
C GLY A 36 17.55 -10.00 1.94
N MET A 37 17.10 -9.93 3.20
CA MET A 37 16.63 -8.69 3.83
C MET A 37 17.73 -8.09 4.70
N TYR A 38 18.17 -6.87 4.38
CA TYR A 38 19.29 -6.18 5.03
C TYR A 38 18.85 -4.81 5.58
N PRO A 39 19.43 -4.35 6.71
CA PRO A 39 19.21 -2.98 7.17
C PRO A 39 20.09 -2.01 6.35
N VAL A 40 19.67 -0.76 6.25
CA VAL A 40 20.52 0.33 5.74
C VAL A 40 21.12 1.08 6.92
N GLU A 41 22.44 1.27 6.89
CA GLU A 41 23.20 1.97 7.91
C GLU A 41 24.22 2.90 7.24
N SER A 42 24.41 4.09 7.79
CA SER A 42 25.32 5.12 7.26
C SER A 42 26.75 4.68 6.93
N ARG A 43 27.27 3.65 7.61
CA ARG A 43 28.65 3.15 7.46
C ARG A 43 28.76 1.83 6.71
N SER A 44 27.64 1.29 6.25
CA SER A 44 27.56 -0.01 5.60
C SER A 44 27.23 0.19 4.11
N PRO A 45 27.91 -0.51 3.19
CA PRO A 45 27.61 -0.38 1.77
C PRO A 45 26.18 -0.87 1.48
N LEU A 46 25.50 -0.22 0.55
CA LEU A 46 24.19 -0.63 0.07
C LEU A 46 24.28 -1.93 -0.76
N PRO A 47 23.17 -2.64 -0.99
CA PRO A 47 23.20 -3.90 -1.74
C PRO A 47 23.73 -3.82 -3.17
N TRP A 48 23.66 -2.64 -3.79
CA TRP A 48 24.22 -2.31 -5.09
C TRP A 48 25.59 -1.62 -5.01
N GLU A 49 26.18 -1.42 -3.84
CA GLU A 49 27.53 -0.85 -3.71
C GLU A 49 28.59 -1.94 -3.62
N GLU A 50 29.79 -1.62 -4.10
CA GLU A 50 30.93 -2.53 -3.99
C GLU A 50 31.20 -2.86 -2.51
N GLY A 51 31.60 -4.11 -2.25
CA GLY A 51 31.87 -4.59 -0.90
C GLY A 51 30.68 -5.23 -0.19
N HIS A 52 29.43 -4.97 -0.59
CA HIS A 52 28.28 -5.61 0.03
C HIS A 52 28.24 -7.13 -0.22
N PRO A 53 27.89 -7.98 0.78
CA PRO A 53 27.89 -9.44 0.63
C PRO A 53 27.02 -9.97 -0.51
N VAL A 54 25.94 -9.25 -0.84
CA VAL A 54 25.06 -9.60 -1.96
C VAL A 54 25.85 -9.52 -3.26
N ARG A 55 26.51 -8.39 -3.60
CA ARG A 55 27.31 -8.19 -4.82
C ARG A 55 28.27 -9.34 -5.14
N ARG A 56 28.85 -9.99 -4.13
CA ARG A 56 29.81 -11.10 -4.29
C ARG A 56 29.19 -12.40 -4.82
N ARG A 57 27.88 -12.60 -4.67
CA ARG A 57 27.20 -13.83 -5.12
C ARG A 57 26.79 -13.70 -6.59
N ASN A 58 26.94 -14.74 -7.39
CA ASN A 58 26.45 -14.76 -8.78
C ASN A 58 24.91 -14.95 -8.77
N PRO A 59 24.12 -14.07 -9.42
CA PRO A 59 22.66 -14.21 -9.49
C PRO A 59 22.18 -15.43 -10.30
N GLY A 60 23.06 -16.07 -11.08
CA GLY A 60 22.73 -17.19 -11.98
C GLY A 60 22.64 -16.77 -13.44
N ARG A 61 22.56 -17.75 -14.36
CA ARG A 61 22.42 -17.45 -15.80
C ARG A 61 21.09 -16.76 -16.08
N ASN A 62 21.12 -15.70 -16.88
CA ASN A 62 19.94 -14.91 -17.28
C ASN A 62 19.16 -14.26 -16.12
N MET A 63 19.77 -14.16 -14.95
CA MET A 63 19.19 -13.51 -13.78
C MET A 63 19.93 -12.20 -13.49
N VAL A 64 19.21 -11.20 -13.00
CA VAL A 64 19.78 -9.96 -12.45
C VAL A 64 19.23 -9.72 -11.06
N ARG A 65 19.88 -8.82 -10.34
CA ARG A 65 19.37 -8.39 -9.05
C ARG A 65 18.36 -7.27 -9.19
N GLN A 66 17.35 -7.36 -8.33
CA GLN A 66 16.40 -6.32 -8.10
C GLN A 66 16.22 -6.19 -6.60
N HIS A 67 16.14 -4.95 -6.15
CA HIS A 67 16.10 -4.60 -4.75
C HIS A 67 14.79 -3.90 -4.46
N THR A 68 14.08 -4.31 -3.42
CA THR A 68 12.94 -3.56 -2.89
C THR A 68 13.41 -2.81 -1.66
N VAL A 69 13.32 -1.49 -1.68
CA VAL A 69 13.67 -0.62 -0.55
C VAL A 69 12.40 -0.32 0.23
N TYR A 70 12.41 -0.60 1.52
CA TYR A 70 11.35 -0.22 2.48
C TYR A 70 11.89 0.92 3.33
N CYS A 71 11.39 2.11 3.08
CA CYS A 71 11.80 3.33 3.77
C CYS A 71 10.85 3.62 4.93
N GLY A 72 11.44 3.96 6.08
CA GLY A 72 10.69 4.37 7.25
C GLY A 72 9.91 3.23 7.89
N VAL A 73 10.63 2.17 8.25
CA VAL A 73 10.03 1.00 8.87
C VAL A 73 9.61 1.31 10.30
N TYR A 74 8.34 1.05 10.62
CA TYR A 74 7.72 1.31 11.92
C TYR A 74 6.98 0.08 12.45
N PRO A 75 6.85 -0.09 13.79
CA PRO A 75 6.07 -1.18 14.36
C PRO A 75 4.57 -0.95 14.13
N VAL A 76 3.85 -1.96 13.67
CA VAL A 76 2.39 -1.88 13.47
C VAL A 76 1.65 -1.57 14.77
N ALA A 77 2.19 -2.02 15.91
CA ALA A 77 1.66 -1.68 17.23
C ALA A 77 1.53 -0.16 17.45
N SER A 78 2.41 0.67 16.88
CA SER A 78 2.37 2.13 17.05
C SER A 78 1.13 2.75 16.40
N VAL A 79 0.67 2.19 15.28
CA VAL A 79 -0.60 2.62 14.65
C VAL A 79 -1.77 2.37 15.60
N ARG A 80 -1.83 1.18 16.18
CA ARG A 80 -2.86 0.83 17.16
C ARG A 80 -2.80 1.76 18.37
N ASP A 81 -1.61 2.06 18.88
CA ASP A 81 -1.45 2.92 20.05
C ASP A 81 -1.96 4.36 19.76
N VAL A 82 -1.70 4.89 18.56
CA VAL A 82 -2.28 6.18 18.11
C VAL A 82 -3.80 6.10 18.00
N LEU A 83 -4.34 5.03 17.40
CA LEU A 83 -5.78 4.86 17.24
C LEU A 83 -6.49 4.75 18.60
N LEU A 84 -5.92 4.02 19.56
CA LEU A 84 -6.45 3.93 20.93
C LEU A 84 -6.42 5.27 21.66
N ASP A 85 -5.37 6.07 21.44
CA ASP A 85 -5.27 7.40 22.04
C ASP A 85 -6.28 8.41 21.42
N VAL A 86 -6.57 8.29 20.12
CA VAL A 86 -7.50 9.18 19.40
C VAL A 86 -8.97 8.78 19.59
N PHE A 87 -9.29 7.49 19.46
CA PHE A 87 -10.67 6.99 19.47
C PHE A 87 -11.11 6.42 20.82
N GLY A 88 -10.18 6.23 21.76
CA GLY A 88 -10.43 5.60 23.05
C GLY A 88 -10.31 4.07 23.00
N SER A 89 -10.18 3.45 24.17
CA SER A 89 -10.19 2.00 24.33
C SER A 89 -11.63 1.48 24.49
N SER A 90 -12.00 0.41 23.78
CA SER A 90 -13.23 -0.36 24.05
C SER A 90 -12.95 -1.50 25.02
N GLU A 91 -13.92 -1.84 25.88
CA GLU A 91 -13.84 -2.97 26.83
C GLU A 91 -13.77 -4.35 26.15
N GLU A 92 -14.02 -4.43 24.84
CA GLU A 92 -13.80 -5.65 24.06
C GLU A 92 -12.29 -5.84 23.83
N ASP A 93 -11.66 -6.58 24.74
CA ASP A 93 -10.31 -7.12 24.61
C ASP A 93 -10.16 -7.84 23.26
N HIS A 94 -9.63 -7.13 22.27
CA HIS A 94 -9.10 -7.76 21.08
C HIS A 94 -7.73 -8.37 21.44
N ASP A 95 -7.77 -9.60 21.97
CA ASP A 95 -6.59 -10.45 22.14
C ASP A 95 -6.00 -10.78 20.75
N GLY A 96 -5.15 -9.88 20.30
CA GLY A 96 -4.47 -9.95 19.03
C GLY A 96 -3.32 -8.97 19.07
N ARG A 97 -2.17 -9.41 19.60
CA ARG A 97 -0.94 -8.63 19.48
C ARG A 97 -0.65 -8.48 18.00
N VAL A 98 -0.93 -7.30 17.44
CA VAL A 98 -0.61 -6.99 16.05
C VAL A 98 0.90 -6.82 15.95
N ASP A 99 1.59 -7.95 15.90
CA ASP A 99 3.03 -8.02 15.77
C ASP A 99 3.42 -7.89 14.29
N GLY A 100 4.50 -7.15 14.05
CA GLY A 100 5.05 -6.91 12.73
C GLY A 100 5.48 -5.46 12.56
N ASP A 101 6.21 -5.24 11.49
CA ASP A 101 6.63 -3.91 11.05
C ASP A 101 5.94 -3.59 9.72
N SER A 102 5.74 -2.31 9.43
CA SER A 102 5.32 -1.79 8.13
C SER A 102 6.27 -0.68 7.70
N ALA A 103 6.08 -0.07 6.53
CA ALA A 103 6.95 0.99 6.02
C ALA A 103 6.13 2.21 5.56
N LEU A 104 6.75 3.39 5.54
CA LEU A 104 6.11 4.60 5.01
C LEU A 104 5.96 4.56 3.49
N LEU A 105 6.98 4.05 2.81
CA LEU A 105 7.04 3.95 1.36
C LEU A 105 7.94 2.78 0.95
N ALA A 106 7.71 2.28 -0.26
CA ALA A 106 8.54 1.27 -0.88
C ALA A 106 8.72 1.55 -2.36
N PHE A 107 9.86 1.14 -2.91
CA PHE A 107 10.13 1.18 -4.34
C PHE A 107 11.18 0.15 -4.73
N GLU A 108 11.26 -0.12 -6.01
CA GLU A 108 12.23 -1.03 -6.61
C GLU A 108 13.47 -0.28 -7.13
N VAL A 109 14.61 -0.94 -7.03
CA VAL A 109 15.92 -0.44 -7.43
C VAL A 109 16.63 -1.53 -8.22
N THR A 110 17.27 -1.17 -9.33
CA THR A 110 18.03 -2.09 -10.17
C THR A 110 19.32 -2.56 -9.50
N ASP A 111 20.01 -3.53 -10.11
CA ASP A 111 21.34 -3.99 -9.70
C ASP A 111 22.36 -2.84 -9.58
N GLU A 112 22.21 -1.80 -10.39
CA GLU A 112 23.09 -0.63 -10.45
C GLU A 112 22.71 0.45 -9.42
N GLY A 113 21.64 0.27 -8.66
CA GLY A 113 21.17 1.26 -7.69
C GLY A 113 20.22 2.30 -8.28
N LEU A 114 19.74 2.12 -9.52
CA LEU A 114 18.82 3.06 -10.17
C LEU A 114 17.38 2.81 -9.72
N LEU A 115 16.67 3.88 -9.37
CA LEU A 115 15.25 3.84 -9.03
C LEU A 115 14.42 3.38 -10.23
N VAL A 116 13.52 2.41 -10.05
CA VAL A 116 12.47 2.10 -11.02
C VAL A 116 11.31 3.05 -10.77
N GLN A 117 11.10 4.02 -11.66
CA GLN A 117 10.21 5.17 -11.42
C GLN A 117 8.77 4.73 -11.15
N ASP A 118 8.24 3.80 -11.96
CA ASP A 118 6.85 3.33 -11.89
C ASP A 118 6.59 2.35 -10.72
N SER A 119 7.54 2.19 -9.78
CA SER A 119 7.44 1.25 -8.65
C SER A 119 7.22 1.90 -7.29
N ILE A 120 7.09 3.23 -7.24
CA ILE A 120 6.97 3.97 -5.99
C ILE A 120 5.58 3.77 -5.40
N THR A 121 5.54 3.39 -4.12
CA THR A 121 4.30 3.11 -3.39
C THR A 121 4.38 3.72 -2.00
N PHE A 122 3.30 4.37 -1.54
CA PHE A 122 3.21 4.97 -0.22
C PHE A 122 2.20 4.24 0.67
N SER A 123 2.42 4.27 1.99
CA SER A 123 1.53 3.65 2.96
C SER A 123 0.35 4.54 3.30
N ALA A 124 -0.84 4.15 2.80
CA ALA A 124 -2.10 4.76 3.18
C ALA A 124 -2.33 4.70 4.70
N CYS A 125 -1.87 3.63 5.34
CA CYS A 125 -1.95 3.44 6.78
C CYS A 125 -1.11 4.46 7.56
N ALA A 126 0.13 4.69 7.13
CA ALA A 126 0.98 5.69 7.76
C ALA A 126 0.38 7.09 7.60
N TRP A 127 -0.06 7.44 6.39
CA TRP A 127 -0.72 8.72 6.12
C TRP A 127 -1.98 8.90 6.98
N ALA A 128 -2.88 7.92 6.99
CA ALA A 128 -4.12 7.94 7.76
C ALA A 128 -3.86 8.04 9.28
N THR A 129 -2.77 7.45 9.76
CA THR A 129 -2.34 7.57 11.17
C THR A 129 -2.02 9.01 11.52
N GLY A 130 -1.23 9.72 10.71
CA GLY A 130 -0.98 11.15 10.92
C GLY A 130 -2.24 12.00 10.84
N ARG A 131 -3.12 11.68 9.88
CA ARG A 131 -4.43 12.35 9.72
C ARG A 131 -5.35 12.16 10.93
N SER A 132 -5.18 11.08 11.70
CA SER A 132 -5.93 10.83 12.95
C SER A 132 -5.62 11.87 14.02
N ARG A 133 -4.42 12.48 13.98
CA ARG A 133 -4.05 13.61 14.85
C ARG A 133 -4.47 14.94 14.24
N LYS A 134 -4.07 15.19 13.00
CA LYS A 134 -4.30 16.45 12.30
C LYS A 134 -4.64 16.16 10.84
N PRO A 135 -5.85 16.52 10.39
CA PRO A 135 -6.84 17.37 11.05
C PRO A 135 -7.66 16.65 12.14
N GLY A 136 -7.58 15.33 12.22
CA GLY A 136 -8.31 14.51 13.17
C GLY A 136 -9.70 14.07 12.68
N PRO A 137 -10.30 13.05 13.32
CA PRO A 137 -11.53 12.41 12.84
C PRO A 137 -12.78 13.28 12.86
N GLY A 138 -12.75 14.41 13.59
CA GLY A 138 -13.85 15.38 13.62
C GLY A 138 -13.94 16.25 12.36
N ALA A 139 -12.89 16.31 11.55
CA ALA A 139 -12.90 17.08 10.31
C ALA A 139 -13.64 16.33 9.19
N GLN A 140 -14.44 17.06 8.41
CA GLN A 140 -15.08 16.49 7.24
C GLN A 140 -14.01 16.05 6.23
N GLY A 141 -14.13 14.82 5.73
CA GLY A 141 -13.18 14.29 4.75
C GLY A 141 -11.75 14.16 5.28
N TRP A 142 -11.57 13.92 6.59
CA TRP A 142 -10.24 13.86 7.19
C TRP A 142 -9.31 12.79 6.58
N LEU A 143 -9.88 11.75 5.96
CA LEU A 143 -9.16 10.72 5.18
C LEU A 143 -9.17 10.96 3.65
N ASP A 144 -9.63 12.10 3.18
CA ASP A 144 -9.59 12.45 1.75
C ASP A 144 -8.24 13.10 1.39
N GLY A 145 -7.78 12.87 0.15
CA GLY A 145 -6.58 13.51 -0.39
C GLY A 145 -5.28 12.69 -0.32
N PHE A 146 -5.35 11.40 0.00
CA PHE A 146 -4.16 10.54 0.02
C PHE A 146 -3.46 10.48 -1.34
N GLU A 147 -4.23 10.36 -2.43
CA GLU A 147 -3.70 10.23 -3.79
C GLU A 147 -2.92 11.48 -4.21
N ALA A 148 -3.46 12.67 -3.94
CA ALA A 148 -2.78 13.93 -4.23
C ALA A 148 -1.49 14.10 -3.41
N GLU A 149 -1.50 13.68 -2.14
CA GLU A 149 -0.31 13.70 -1.28
C GLU A 149 0.74 12.68 -1.76
N ALA A 150 0.30 11.49 -2.17
CA ALA A 150 1.16 10.45 -2.72
C ALA A 150 1.82 10.90 -4.03
N ASP A 151 1.07 11.51 -4.95
CA ASP A 151 1.59 12.07 -6.21
C ASP A 151 2.65 13.16 -5.95
N ALA A 152 2.38 14.03 -4.97
CA ALA A 152 3.32 15.07 -4.56
C ALA A 152 4.63 14.48 -4.00
N CYS A 153 4.49 13.45 -3.16
CA CYS A 153 5.61 12.72 -2.60
C CYS A 153 6.40 11.99 -3.68
N GLU A 154 5.72 11.38 -4.66
CA GLU A 154 6.32 10.68 -5.79
C GLU A 154 7.24 11.63 -6.57
N GLY A 155 6.76 12.83 -6.91
CA GLY A 155 7.56 13.83 -7.62
C GLY A 155 8.87 14.17 -6.92
N VAL A 156 8.88 14.23 -5.59
CA VAL A 156 10.10 14.45 -4.80
C VAL A 156 11.02 13.23 -4.83
N VAL A 157 10.49 12.02 -4.66
CA VAL A 157 11.27 10.77 -4.72
C VAL A 157 11.93 10.60 -6.09
N LEU A 158 11.19 10.86 -7.17
CA LEU A 158 11.71 10.86 -8.53
C LEU A 158 12.81 11.92 -8.71
N GLY A 159 12.60 13.14 -8.21
CA GLY A 159 13.60 14.20 -8.24
C GLY A 159 14.90 13.83 -7.50
N VAL A 160 14.81 13.06 -6.42
CA VAL A 160 15.98 12.51 -5.72
C VAL A 160 16.64 11.40 -6.54
N GLY A 161 15.88 10.50 -7.14
CA GLY A 161 16.37 9.45 -8.05
C GLY A 161 17.08 10.00 -9.29
N ASP A 162 16.66 11.18 -9.75
CA ASP A 162 17.26 11.88 -10.88
C ASP A 162 18.40 12.85 -10.49
N GLY A 163 18.66 13.04 -9.19
CA GLY A 163 19.64 14.03 -8.73
C GLY A 163 19.25 15.49 -8.97
N LYS A 164 17.97 15.75 -9.23
CA LYS A 164 17.39 17.09 -9.41
C LYS A 164 17.09 17.78 -8.08
N VAL A 165 17.07 17.01 -6.98
CA VAL A 165 16.82 17.48 -5.61
C VAL A 165 18.13 17.57 -4.83
N THR A 166 18.34 18.69 -4.13
CA THR A 166 19.52 18.88 -3.28
C THR A 166 19.27 18.33 -1.88
N ILE A 167 20.24 17.56 -1.37
CA ILE A 167 20.22 17.00 -0.01
C ILE A 167 21.36 17.64 0.78
N ALA A 168 21.02 18.26 1.92
CA ALA A 168 21.98 18.83 2.84
C ALA A 168 21.97 18.08 4.18
N ASP A 169 23.03 18.28 4.96
CA ASP A 169 22.98 17.97 6.38
C ASP A 169 22.04 18.96 7.06
N THR A 170 21.23 18.46 8.00
CA THR A 170 20.37 19.32 8.81
C THR A 170 21.21 20.33 9.60
N ALA A 171 20.72 21.57 9.66
CA ALA A 171 21.30 22.62 10.49
C ALA A 171 21.55 22.18 11.96
N PRO A 172 22.75 22.45 12.51
CA PRO A 172 23.06 22.12 13.90
C PRO A 172 22.16 22.89 14.87
N GLY A 173 21.60 22.19 15.86
CA GLY A 173 20.80 22.77 16.94
C GLY A 173 19.30 22.43 16.92
N ARG A 174 18.77 21.86 15.82
CA ARG A 174 17.40 21.33 15.80
C ARG A 174 17.41 19.92 16.40
N ARG A 175 16.65 19.68 17.48
CA ARG A 175 16.48 18.32 18.04
C ARG A 175 15.73 17.47 17.03
N GLN A 176 16.47 16.68 16.26
CA GLN A 176 15.91 15.80 15.23
C GLN A 176 16.48 14.40 15.38
N ARG A 177 15.70 13.42 14.92
CA ARG A 177 16.06 12.01 14.96
C ARG A 177 16.79 11.64 13.66
N PRO A 178 17.85 10.82 13.74
CA PRO A 178 18.51 10.32 12.55
C PRO A 178 17.68 9.24 11.87
N PHE A 179 17.71 9.22 10.54
CA PHE A 179 17.14 8.15 9.71
C PHE A 179 18.30 7.36 9.11
N ALA A 180 18.30 6.04 9.25
CA ALA A 180 19.45 5.18 8.92
C ALA A 180 20.81 5.69 9.49
N GLY A 181 20.76 6.39 10.64
CA GLY A 181 21.93 6.97 11.30
C GLY A 181 22.42 8.31 10.74
N LEU A 182 21.65 8.95 9.83
CA LEU A 182 21.99 10.26 9.24
C LEU A 182 20.97 11.34 9.59
N LEU A 183 21.45 12.58 9.70
CA LEU A 183 20.65 13.79 9.83
C LEU A 183 20.70 14.57 8.51
N CYS A 184 20.08 14.01 7.48
CA CYS A 184 19.99 14.63 6.15
C CYS A 184 18.56 15.08 5.88
N GLU A 185 18.42 16.19 5.16
CA GLU A 185 17.13 16.74 4.76
C GLU A 185 17.16 17.19 3.30
N ILE A 186 15.98 17.16 2.68
CA ILE A 186 15.76 17.71 1.35
C ILE A 186 15.65 19.23 1.50
N THR A 187 16.56 19.97 0.87
CA THR A 187 16.54 21.44 0.92
C THR A 187 15.74 22.01 -0.24
N VAL A 188 14.70 22.78 0.07
CA VAL A 188 13.99 23.60 -0.91
C VAL A 188 14.72 24.96 -0.98
N GLY A 189 15.73 25.07 -1.84
CA GLY A 189 16.54 26.30 -2.00
C GLY A 189 16.19 27.07 -3.29
N ALA A 190 16.34 28.40 -3.28
CA ALA A 190 15.97 29.32 -4.37
C ALA A 190 16.64 29.09 -5.75
N VAL A 191 17.62 28.18 -5.85
CA VAL A 191 18.24 27.74 -7.12
C VAL A 191 17.55 26.48 -7.69
N GLY A 192 16.68 25.84 -6.91
CA GLY A 192 15.90 24.66 -7.27
C GLY A 192 14.45 24.98 -7.57
N GLY A 193 14.18 25.77 -8.62
CA GLY A 193 12.82 26.05 -9.11
C GLY A 193 11.99 24.81 -9.44
N ALA A 194 12.61 23.63 -9.52
CA ALA A 194 11.96 22.35 -9.74
C ALA A 194 11.06 21.90 -8.57
N LEU A 195 11.43 22.17 -7.30
CA LEU A 195 10.60 21.77 -6.16
C LEU A 195 9.36 22.66 -5.99
N ASN A 196 9.43 23.96 -6.31
CA ASN A 196 8.25 24.83 -6.33
C ASN A 196 7.28 24.50 -7.46
N ALA A 197 7.78 24.00 -8.60
CA ALA A 197 6.92 23.52 -9.69
C ALA A 197 6.21 22.20 -9.36
N VAL A 198 6.83 21.33 -8.54
CA VAL A 198 6.27 20.04 -8.10
C VAL A 198 5.38 20.18 -6.86
N LEU A 199 5.71 21.09 -5.92
CA LEU A 199 5.00 21.28 -4.64
C LEU A 199 4.03 22.47 -4.63
N GLY A 200 4.00 23.28 -5.70
CA GLY A 200 3.22 24.52 -5.80
C GLY A 200 1.71 24.39 -5.49
N PRO A 201 1.03 23.27 -5.79
CA PRO A 201 -0.37 23.07 -5.42
C PRO A 201 -0.61 22.39 -4.06
N VAL A 202 0.42 21.81 -3.42
CA VAL A 202 0.26 20.86 -2.29
C VAL A 202 0.60 21.48 -0.94
N LEU A 203 1.23 22.65 -0.91
CA LEU A 203 1.32 23.48 0.30
C LEU A 203 -0.03 24.16 0.61
N GLY A 204 -1.05 23.35 0.88
CA GLY A 204 -2.27 23.77 1.55
C GLY A 204 -1.95 24.15 3.00
N ASP A 205 -2.00 25.45 3.30
CA ASP A 205 -2.10 26.10 4.62
C ASP A 205 -1.11 25.73 5.75
N LEU A 206 -0.07 24.92 5.51
CA LEU A 206 1.01 24.70 6.48
C LEU A 206 2.31 25.38 6.03
N ALA A 207 2.25 26.70 5.87
CA ALA A 207 3.44 27.55 5.79
C ALA A 207 3.21 28.87 6.56
N VAL A 208 3.33 28.82 7.89
CA VAL A 208 3.63 30.05 8.65
C VAL A 208 5.13 30.27 8.56
N GLY A 209 5.55 31.15 7.65
CA GLY A 209 6.96 31.56 7.57
C GLY A 209 7.41 32.22 6.26
N ALA A 210 6.72 33.29 5.86
CA ALA A 210 7.20 34.40 5.01
C ALA A 210 8.04 34.07 3.75
N LEU A 211 7.44 34.23 2.56
CA LEU A 211 7.99 35.06 1.48
C LEU A 211 6.84 35.62 0.62
N SER A 212 6.69 36.93 0.64
CA SER A 212 5.83 37.68 -0.27
C SER A 212 6.43 37.76 -1.67
N GLY A 213 5.59 37.61 -2.70
CA GLY A 213 5.81 38.25 -3.99
C GLY A 213 5.93 37.29 -5.19
N ALA A 214 4.80 37.16 -5.90
CA ALA A 214 4.64 37.19 -7.36
C ALA A 214 3.57 36.16 -7.79
N VAL A 215 2.38 36.69 -8.06
CA VAL A 215 1.33 36.03 -8.85
C VAL A 215 1.64 36.25 -10.32
N ASP A 216 1.69 35.18 -11.12
CA ASP A 216 0.91 35.03 -12.36
C ASP A 216 1.31 33.79 -13.20
N ALA A 217 0.26 33.16 -13.74
CA ALA A 217 0.16 32.28 -14.93
C ALA A 217 0.96 30.96 -14.97
N VAL A 218 0.27 29.83 -15.14
CA VAL A 218 -0.12 29.26 -16.44
C VAL A 218 -1.12 28.12 -16.22
N ALA A 219 -2.23 28.19 -16.96
CA ALA A 219 -3.20 27.13 -17.15
C ALA A 219 -2.85 26.28 -18.39
N ASP A 220 -3.43 25.08 -18.43
CA ASP A 220 -3.46 24.06 -19.49
C ASP A 220 -2.34 23.02 -19.57
N GLY A 221 -2.77 21.75 -19.44
CA GLY A 221 -2.01 20.59 -19.89
C GLY A 221 -2.31 19.30 -19.14
N GLY A 222 -3.49 18.69 -19.33
CA GLY A 222 -3.75 17.40 -18.66
C GLY A 222 -5.03 16.65 -19.02
N ALA A 223 -5.56 16.78 -20.23
CA ALA A 223 -6.62 15.90 -20.71
C ALA A 223 -6.05 14.97 -21.79
N ARG A 224 -5.96 13.66 -21.50
CA ARG A 224 -6.05 12.54 -22.47
C ARG A 224 -5.76 11.20 -21.79
N ARG A 225 -6.82 10.43 -21.49
CA ARG A 225 -7.18 9.19 -22.20
C ARG A 225 -8.20 8.38 -21.38
N SER A 226 -9.44 8.39 -21.85
CA SER A 226 -10.40 7.32 -21.61
C SER A 226 -11.09 7.02 -22.93
N ALA A 227 -10.46 6.15 -23.73
CA ALA A 227 -11.08 5.58 -24.90
C ALA A 227 -11.67 4.23 -24.51
N ARG A 228 -12.96 4.29 -24.22
CA ARG A 228 -13.94 3.21 -24.19
C ARG A 228 -13.82 2.37 -25.47
N ARG A 229 -13.71 1.05 -25.35
CA ARG A 229 -14.12 0.12 -26.40
C ARG A 229 -15.17 -0.81 -25.83
N GLU A 230 -16.35 -0.71 -26.43
CA GLU A 230 -17.41 -1.71 -26.37
C GLU A 230 -16.99 -2.87 -27.29
N ASP A 231 -17.21 -4.12 -26.87
CA ASP A 231 -17.50 -5.20 -27.81
C ASP A 231 -18.44 -6.22 -27.15
N GLU A 232 -19.39 -6.67 -27.96
CA GLU A 232 -20.55 -7.47 -27.60
C GLU A 232 -20.22 -8.96 -27.49
N GLY A 233 -21.05 -9.71 -26.76
CA GLY A 233 -20.74 -11.07 -26.36
C GLY A 233 -21.17 -12.18 -27.34
N SER A 234 -20.75 -13.40 -27.00
CA SER A 234 -21.54 -14.63 -27.22
C SER A 234 -20.97 -15.79 -26.37
N LEU A 235 -21.89 -16.57 -25.81
CA LEU A 235 -21.76 -17.82 -25.02
C LEU A 235 -21.11 -18.94 -25.91
N ASP A 236 -20.57 -20.08 -25.45
CA ASP A 236 -20.92 -20.99 -24.36
C ASP A 236 -19.85 -22.14 -24.24
N GLU A 237 -19.93 -22.87 -23.12
CA GLU A 237 -19.45 -24.25 -22.80
C GLU A 237 -17.95 -24.60 -22.54
N SER A 238 -17.75 -25.26 -21.39
CA SER A 238 -16.54 -25.98 -20.89
C SER A 238 -16.72 -27.51 -21.07
N PRO A 239 -15.89 -28.45 -20.52
CA PRO A 239 -14.52 -28.44 -19.98
C PRO A 239 -13.61 -29.66 -20.41
N LEU A 240 -12.38 -29.70 -19.89
CA LEU A 240 -11.42 -30.84 -19.69
C LEU A 240 -10.34 -31.11 -20.76
N ASP A 241 -9.07 -30.84 -20.45
CA ASP A 241 -8.03 -31.84 -20.05
C ASP A 241 -6.59 -31.27 -20.21
N GLU A 242 -5.69 -31.79 -19.38
CA GLU A 242 -4.31 -31.38 -19.13
C GLU A 242 -3.35 -31.59 -20.33
N GLY A 243 -2.38 -30.69 -20.50
CA GLY A 243 -1.18 -30.98 -21.30
C GLY A 243 -0.51 -29.80 -21.99
N ASN A 244 0.38 -29.12 -21.27
CA ASN A 244 1.62 -28.49 -21.73
C ASN A 244 1.65 -27.61 -23.01
N ALA A 245 2.12 -26.37 -22.79
CA ALA A 245 2.79 -25.47 -23.74
C ALA A 245 1.93 -24.80 -24.84
N ALA A 246 1.61 -23.53 -24.58
CA ALA A 246 1.81 -22.49 -25.58
C ALA A 246 2.01 -21.15 -24.87
N ASP A 247 3.08 -20.47 -25.27
CA ASP A 247 3.45 -19.11 -24.88
C ASP A 247 2.22 -18.19 -24.88
N ALA A 248 1.85 -17.70 -23.68
CA ALA A 248 0.98 -16.54 -23.60
C ALA A 248 1.76 -15.37 -24.20
N GLU A 249 1.21 -14.77 -25.25
CA GLU A 249 1.70 -13.57 -25.91
C GLU A 249 1.93 -12.46 -24.88
N ASP A 250 3.17 -12.34 -24.42
CA ASP A 250 3.61 -11.32 -23.48
C ASP A 250 3.70 -10.02 -24.30
N GLY A 251 2.69 -9.17 -24.18
CA GLY A 251 2.56 -7.92 -24.90
C GLY A 251 3.83 -7.07 -24.83
N ASP A 252 4.02 -6.28 -25.88
CA ASP A 252 5.14 -5.37 -26.13
C ASP A 252 5.18 -4.20 -25.11
N GLU A 253 5.33 -4.54 -23.82
CA GLU A 253 5.34 -3.59 -22.72
C GLU A 253 6.67 -2.83 -22.72
N ALA A 254 6.57 -1.50 -22.73
CA ALA A 254 7.71 -0.60 -22.82
C ALA A 254 8.71 -0.85 -21.67
N PRO A 255 10.02 -0.68 -21.90
CA PRO A 255 11.01 -0.82 -20.84
C PRO A 255 10.73 0.16 -19.69
N PRO A 256 11.03 -0.24 -18.46
CA PRO A 256 10.73 0.57 -17.28
C PRO A 256 11.53 1.86 -17.29
N ARG A 257 10.91 2.92 -16.79
CA ARG A 257 11.59 4.21 -16.61
C ARG A 257 12.50 4.13 -15.39
N LEU A 258 13.76 4.53 -15.57
CA LEU A 258 14.78 4.47 -14.54
C LEU A 258 15.23 5.89 -14.15
N GLY A 259 15.60 6.04 -12.87
CA GLY A 259 16.26 7.25 -12.38
C GLY A 259 17.64 7.47 -13.02
N GLU A 260 18.11 8.72 -12.97
CA GLU A 260 19.35 9.13 -13.63
C GLU A 260 20.62 8.87 -12.80
N LYS A 261 20.51 8.59 -11.48
CA LYS A 261 21.65 8.26 -10.62
C LYS A 261 21.42 7.08 -9.68
N PRO A 262 22.49 6.38 -9.24
CA PRO A 262 22.40 5.42 -8.16
C PRO A 262 21.97 6.09 -6.85
N LEU A 263 21.03 5.48 -6.13
CA LEU A 263 20.61 5.94 -4.81
C LEU A 263 21.69 5.67 -3.76
N THR A 264 21.90 6.64 -2.88
CA THR A 264 22.86 6.59 -1.78
C THR A 264 22.13 6.50 -0.43
N VAL A 265 22.86 6.17 0.66
CA VAL A 265 22.27 6.17 2.01
C VAL A 265 21.74 7.56 2.38
N ARG A 266 22.38 8.65 1.91
CA ARG A 266 21.92 10.02 2.12
C ARG A 266 20.56 10.27 1.44
N ASP A 267 20.40 9.79 0.21
CA ASP A 267 19.14 9.87 -0.54
C ASP A 267 18.01 9.16 0.22
N LEU A 268 18.25 7.91 0.61
CA LEU A 268 17.26 7.10 1.33
C LEU A 268 16.88 7.72 2.67
N SER A 269 17.86 8.26 3.41
CA SER A 269 17.62 8.90 4.70
C SER A 269 16.82 10.20 4.56
N ALA A 270 17.17 11.04 3.59
CA ALA A 270 16.51 12.32 3.35
C ALA A 270 15.06 12.13 2.85
N VAL A 271 14.84 11.19 1.93
CA VAL A 271 13.49 10.83 1.45
C VAL A 271 12.63 10.28 2.59
N THR A 272 13.16 9.35 3.38
CA THR A 272 12.42 8.74 4.48
C THR A 272 11.97 9.80 5.50
N ARG A 273 12.91 10.69 5.86
CA ARG A 273 12.63 11.81 6.75
C ARG A 273 11.53 12.69 6.18
N TRP A 274 11.69 13.13 4.93
CA TRP A 274 10.77 14.07 4.30
C TRP A 274 9.34 13.51 4.24
N VAL A 275 9.16 12.24 3.87
CA VAL A 275 7.84 11.57 3.87
C VAL A 275 7.28 11.43 5.28
N ALA A 276 8.12 11.10 6.28
CA ALA A 276 7.69 11.02 7.67
C ALA A 276 7.17 12.37 8.22
N GLU A 277 7.72 13.48 7.72
CA GLU A 277 7.30 14.84 8.04
C GLU A 277 6.01 15.22 7.30
N GLN A 278 5.90 14.94 5.99
CA GLN A 278 4.66 15.19 5.23
C GLN A 278 3.47 14.41 5.80
N PHE A 279 3.69 13.14 6.16
CA PHE A 279 2.63 12.33 6.76
C PHE A 279 2.35 12.72 8.22
N GLY A 280 3.20 13.54 8.86
CA GLY A 280 3.02 13.96 10.24
C GLY A 280 3.19 12.84 11.28
N VAL A 281 3.99 11.81 10.97
CA VAL A 281 4.12 10.57 11.76
C VAL A 281 5.49 10.36 12.41
N THR A 282 6.35 11.38 12.36
CA THR A 282 7.74 11.27 12.85
C THR A 282 7.82 10.85 14.32
N ASP A 283 6.96 11.41 15.17
CA ASP A 283 6.97 11.11 16.61
C ASP A 283 6.12 9.89 16.98
N ASP A 284 4.98 9.71 16.32
CA ASP A 284 3.99 8.67 16.59
C ASP A 284 4.47 7.29 16.10
N LEU A 285 4.95 7.19 14.86
CA LEU A 285 5.38 5.92 14.26
C LEU A 285 6.88 5.66 14.41
N ARG A 286 7.69 6.70 14.67
CA ARG A 286 9.16 6.63 14.74
C ARG A 286 9.79 5.81 13.61
N PRO A 287 9.54 6.18 12.34
CA PRO A 287 9.97 5.41 11.17
C PRO A 287 11.47 5.61 10.84
N GLU A 288 12.37 5.35 11.79
CA GLU A 288 13.80 5.69 11.68
C GLU A 288 14.63 4.65 10.87
N THR A 289 14.05 3.47 10.62
CA THR A 289 14.75 2.33 10.00
C THR A 289 14.47 2.23 8.50
N ILE A 290 15.46 1.80 7.73
CA ILE A 290 15.29 1.47 6.31
C ILE A 290 15.78 0.04 6.08
N ARG A 291 15.07 -0.74 5.26
CA ARG A 291 15.41 -2.13 4.93
C ARG A 291 15.43 -2.33 3.43
N VAL A 292 16.30 -3.21 2.96
CA VAL A 292 16.38 -3.57 1.54
C VAL A 292 16.26 -5.08 1.39
N GLN A 293 15.27 -5.51 0.62
CA GLN A 293 15.14 -6.90 0.20
C GLN A 293 15.80 -7.10 -1.16
N CYS A 294 16.68 -8.08 -1.26
CA CYS A 294 17.39 -8.41 -2.49
C CYS A 294 16.83 -9.69 -3.09
N LYS A 295 16.34 -9.62 -4.32
CA LYS A 295 15.83 -10.77 -5.08
C LYS A 295 16.59 -10.92 -6.39
N SER A 296 16.68 -12.15 -6.87
CA SER A 296 17.12 -12.43 -8.24
C SER A 296 15.88 -12.58 -9.12
N VAL A 297 15.81 -11.84 -10.22
CA VAL A 297 14.73 -11.90 -11.21
C VAL A 297 15.30 -12.23 -12.59
N SER A 298 14.47 -12.73 -13.50
CA SER A 298 14.91 -12.95 -14.88
C SER A 298 15.22 -11.60 -15.56
N ARG A 299 16.22 -11.55 -16.43
CA ARG A 299 16.56 -10.35 -17.22
C ARG A 299 15.37 -9.73 -17.95
N ARG A 300 14.43 -10.58 -18.40
CA ARG A 300 13.22 -10.14 -19.09
C ARG A 300 12.27 -9.38 -18.17
N LYS A 301 12.16 -9.81 -16.91
CA LYS A 301 11.29 -9.21 -15.90
C LYS A 301 11.95 -8.07 -15.12
N ALA A 302 13.28 -7.94 -15.21
CA ALA A 302 14.05 -6.95 -14.50
C ALA A 302 13.53 -5.54 -14.72
N GLY A 303 13.30 -4.82 -13.62
CA GLY A 303 12.80 -3.46 -13.64
C GLY A 303 11.35 -3.32 -14.11
N ARG A 304 10.71 -4.37 -14.64
CA ARG A 304 9.25 -4.34 -14.81
C ARG A 304 8.68 -4.23 -13.40
N SER A 305 7.96 -3.13 -13.15
CA SER A 305 7.20 -2.91 -11.93
C SER A 305 6.10 -3.94 -11.87
N GLY A 306 6.43 -5.13 -11.40
CA GLY A 306 5.45 -6.15 -11.06
C GLY A 306 4.78 -5.70 -9.77
N GLY A 307 3.93 -4.66 -9.88
CA GLY A 307 3.13 -4.06 -8.83
C GLY A 307 3.75 -4.21 -7.45
N SER A 308 4.48 -3.21 -6.97
CA SER A 308 4.60 -3.00 -5.54
C SER A 308 3.22 -2.58 -4.98
N ASP A 309 2.20 -3.43 -5.18
CA ASP A 309 0.89 -3.49 -4.50
C ASP A 309 1.04 -3.67 -2.98
N PHE A 310 2.28 -3.68 -2.51
CA PHE A 310 2.68 -3.98 -1.16
C PHE A 310 2.29 -2.89 -0.16
N LEU A 311 2.01 -1.63 -0.55
CA LEU A 311 1.57 -0.59 0.41
C LEU A 311 0.29 0.16 0.00
N ASN A 312 -0.18 -0.01 -1.23
CA ASN A 312 -1.42 0.60 -1.68
C ASN A 312 -2.60 -0.27 -1.24
N SER A 313 -3.57 0.33 -0.57
CA SER A 313 -4.91 -0.22 -0.62
C SER A 313 -5.49 0.08 -2.00
N PHE A 314 -5.48 -0.94 -2.85
CA PHE A 314 -6.08 -0.86 -4.18
C PHE A 314 -7.56 -0.43 -4.14
N ILE A 315 -8.26 -0.69 -3.03
CA ILE A 315 -9.71 -0.53 -2.92
C ILE A 315 -10.11 0.76 -2.18
N ALA A 316 -9.24 1.35 -1.37
CA ALA A 316 -9.58 2.54 -0.56
C ALA A 316 -9.97 3.76 -1.41
N ALA A 317 -9.30 3.96 -2.56
CA ALA A 317 -9.64 5.03 -3.50
C ALA A 317 -11.04 4.83 -4.09
N ASP A 318 -11.33 3.62 -4.56
CA ASP A 318 -12.63 3.24 -5.11
C ASP A 318 -13.76 3.38 -4.09
N LEU A 319 -13.54 2.97 -2.84
CA LEU A 319 -14.50 3.16 -1.76
C LEU A 319 -14.77 4.65 -1.50
N GLY A 320 -13.78 5.52 -1.70
CA GLY A 320 -13.94 6.98 -1.62
C GLY A 320 -14.89 7.50 -2.70
N LEU A 321 -14.69 7.06 -3.96
CA LEU A 321 -15.55 7.41 -5.09
C LEU A 321 -17.00 6.90 -4.89
N VAL A 322 -17.15 5.68 -4.40
CA VAL A 322 -18.46 5.08 -4.10
C VAL A 322 -19.17 5.86 -2.99
N ALA A 323 -18.47 6.18 -1.89
CA ALA A 323 -19.04 6.98 -0.79
C ALA A 323 -19.46 8.39 -1.25
N GLY A 324 -18.67 9.02 -2.11
CA GLY A 324 -18.99 10.30 -2.73
C GLY A 324 -20.25 10.23 -3.59
N SER A 325 -20.39 9.17 -4.38
CA SER A 325 -21.56 8.94 -5.25
C SER A 325 -22.82 8.67 -4.45
N LEU A 326 -22.75 7.82 -3.41
CA LEU A 326 -23.87 7.50 -2.50
C LEU A 326 -24.42 8.72 -1.75
N SER A 327 -23.60 9.76 -1.58
CA SER A 327 -24.02 11.01 -0.94
C SER A 327 -24.89 11.87 -1.87
N LYS A 328 -24.80 11.67 -3.18
CA LYS A 328 -25.50 12.46 -4.22
C LYS A 328 -26.67 11.69 -4.83
N ASP A 329 -26.41 10.44 -5.21
CA ASP A 329 -27.31 9.62 -6.02
C ASP A 329 -27.77 8.36 -5.27
N GLU A 330 -28.88 7.77 -5.73
CA GLU A 330 -29.30 6.46 -5.21
C GLU A 330 -28.44 5.34 -5.83
N PRO A 331 -27.93 4.40 -5.01
CA PRO A 331 -27.22 3.25 -5.54
C PRO A 331 -28.13 2.36 -6.38
N GLY A 332 -27.51 1.57 -7.27
CA GLY A 332 -28.18 0.48 -7.96
C GLY A 332 -28.77 -0.56 -6.98
N PRO A 333 -29.73 -1.39 -7.42
CA PRO A 333 -30.48 -2.30 -6.56
C PRO A 333 -29.60 -3.19 -5.68
N ALA A 334 -28.56 -3.81 -6.25
CA ALA A 334 -27.67 -4.71 -5.50
C ALA A 334 -26.94 -4.02 -4.34
N LEU A 335 -26.34 -2.85 -4.59
CA LEU A 335 -25.62 -2.10 -3.54
C LEU A 335 -26.59 -1.51 -2.50
N ARG A 336 -27.80 -1.14 -2.93
CA ARG A 336 -28.87 -0.70 -2.03
C ARG A 336 -29.26 -1.81 -1.06
N ASP A 337 -29.51 -3.01 -1.57
CA ASP A 337 -29.92 -4.17 -0.78
C ASP A 337 -28.80 -4.59 0.18
N TYR A 338 -27.55 -4.56 -0.29
CA TYR A 338 -26.38 -4.88 0.54
C TYR A 338 -26.19 -3.90 1.72
N LEU A 339 -26.38 -2.59 1.49
CA LEU A 339 -26.23 -1.56 2.53
C LEU A 339 -27.49 -1.35 3.39
N THR A 340 -28.54 -2.12 3.14
CA THR A 340 -29.80 -2.05 3.89
C THR A 340 -29.58 -2.49 5.34
N ALA A 341 -30.17 -1.75 6.29
CA ALA A 341 -29.96 -2.04 7.71
C ALA A 341 -30.46 -3.44 8.08
N SER A 342 -29.71 -4.15 8.92
CA SER A 342 -30.14 -5.47 9.42
C SER A 342 -31.46 -5.40 10.21
N THR A 343 -31.78 -4.24 10.80
CA THR A 343 -33.06 -3.97 11.47
C THR A 343 -34.23 -3.90 10.49
N THR A 344 -34.03 -3.40 9.27
CA THR A 344 -35.04 -3.44 8.19
C THR A 344 -35.17 -4.84 7.58
N LEU A 345 -34.11 -5.66 7.62
CA LEU A 345 -34.17 -7.07 7.20
C LEU A 345 -34.93 -7.97 8.19
N ARG A 346 -35.01 -7.59 9.47
CA ARG A 346 -35.81 -8.32 10.48
C ARG A 346 -37.33 -8.27 10.22
N GLY A 347 -37.81 -7.35 9.38
CA GLY A 347 -39.21 -7.31 8.95
C GLY A 347 -39.56 -8.30 7.83
N VAL A 348 -38.56 -8.88 7.15
CA VAL A 348 -38.76 -9.82 6.02
C VAL A 348 -38.49 -11.27 6.42
N ARG A 349 -37.92 -11.52 7.61
CA ARG A 349 -37.81 -12.86 8.20
C ARG A 349 -38.93 -13.14 9.20
N ALA A 350 -40.15 -13.26 8.70
CA ALA A 350 -41.23 -13.96 9.40
C ALA A 350 -42.31 -14.51 8.45
N SER A 351 -41.93 -15.06 7.28
CA SER A 351 -42.89 -15.86 6.49
C SER A 351 -42.21 -16.62 5.34
N THR A 352 -41.51 -17.73 5.65
CA THR A 352 -41.26 -18.96 4.84
C THR A 352 -40.01 -19.64 5.42
N SER A 353 -39.95 -20.90 5.86
CA SER A 353 -40.90 -22.02 5.86
C SER A 353 -40.59 -22.92 7.07
N SER A 354 -41.51 -23.05 8.01
CA SER A 354 -41.61 -24.24 8.86
C SER A 354 -42.52 -25.26 8.16
N THR A 355 -42.13 -25.69 6.95
CA THR A 355 -42.82 -26.81 6.30
C THR A 355 -41.79 -27.64 5.56
N ASN A 356 -41.50 -28.79 6.14
CA ASN A 356 -40.86 -29.97 5.54
C ASN A 356 -39.32 -30.09 5.63
N PRO A 357 -38.78 -30.64 6.75
CA PRO A 357 -37.36 -30.94 6.90
C PRO A 357 -36.88 -32.23 6.19
N GLU A 358 -37.71 -32.91 5.38
CA GLU A 358 -37.41 -34.26 4.86
C GLU A 358 -37.00 -34.34 3.37
N ARG A 359 -36.66 -33.24 2.68
CA ARG A 359 -36.37 -33.28 1.23
C ARG A 359 -34.98 -32.87 0.73
N TYR A 360 -34.00 -32.72 1.62
CA TYR A 360 -32.60 -32.44 1.21
C TYR A 360 -31.58 -33.49 1.71
N SER A 361 -32.02 -34.71 2.01
CA SER A 361 -31.14 -35.85 2.35
C SER A 361 -30.89 -36.80 1.16
N THR A 362 -31.26 -36.44 -0.06
CA THR A 362 -31.21 -37.36 -1.21
C THR A 362 -30.61 -36.72 -2.47
N ALA A 363 -29.41 -36.17 -2.36
CA ALA A 363 -28.50 -35.99 -3.50
C ALA A 363 -27.08 -35.81 -2.95
N PHE A 364 -26.16 -36.70 -3.32
CA PHE A 364 -24.75 -36.77 -2.91
C PHE A 364 -24.43 -37.40 -1.53
N SER A 365 -24.74 -38.71 -1.42
CA SER A 365 -23.88 -39.64 -0.67
C SER A 365 -23.09 -40.49 -1.67
N PRO A 366 -21.75 -40.52 -1.62
CA PRO A 366 -20.97 -41.47 -2.42
C PRO A 366 -21.15 -42.88 -1.85
N SER A 367 -21.63 -43.78 -2.69
CA SER A 367 -21.72 -45.22 -2.41
C SER A 367 -20.33 -45.84 -2.32
N ILE A 368 -19.90 -46.23 -1.11
CA ILE A 368 -18.88 -47.26 -0.94
C ILE A 368 -19.58 -48.50 -0.37
N SER A 369 -19.69 -49.51 -1.23
CA SER A 369 -20.16 -50.85 -0.95
C SER A 369 -19.28 -51.55 0.09
N ARG A 370 -19.89 -52.05 1.17
CA ARG A 370 -19.33 -53.11 2.00
C ARG A 370 -19.77 -54.47 1.45
N SER A 371 -18.78 -55.29 1.15
CA SER A 371 -18.82 -56.76 1.14
C SER A 371 -17.38 -57.18 1.39
N GLY A 372 -17.01 -58.06 2.31
CA GLY A 372 -17.70 -58.88 3.28
C GLY A 372 -16.67 -59.92 3.73
N ASP A 373 -16.44 -59.98 5.04
CA ASP A 373 -15.92 -61.12 5.80
C ASP A 373 -14.43 -61.55 5.72
N GLY A 374 -13.89 -61.95 6.88
CA GLY A 374 -12.70 -62.82 6.93
C GLY A 374 -11.55 -62.46 7.90
N LEU A 375 -11.72 -62.83 9.17
CA LEU A 375 -10.69 -63.42 10.06
C LEU A 375 -9.49 -62.59 10.60
N ARG A 376 -9.52 -62.48 11.94
CA ARG A 376 -8.47 -62.88 12.93
C ARG A 376 -7.14 -62.10 13.04
N ARG A 377 -6.95 -61.65 14.29
CA ARG A 377 -5.80 -61.85 15.22
C ARG A 377 -4.77 -60.71 15.41
N ARG A 378 -4.61 -60.41 16.72
CA ARG A 378 -3.39 -60.03 17.49
C ARG A 378 -2.91 -58.57 17.30
N SER A 379 -3.04 -57.73 18.34
CA SER A 379 -2.04 -57.52 19.42
C SER A 379 -0.71 -56.94 18.91
N THR A 380 -0.46 -55.65 19.15
CA THR A 380 0.68 -55.18 19.97
C THR A 380 0.53 -53.71 20.38
N ARG A 381 0.82 -53.44 21.66
CA ARG A 381 1.20 -52.13 22.20
C ARG A 381 2.49 -51.65 21.56
N TRP A 382 2.71 -50.36 21.41
CA TRP A 382 4.01 -49.72 21.63
C TRP A 382 3.80 -48.29 22.15
N CYS A 383 4.72 -47.91 23.05
CA CYS A 383 4.71 -46.73 23.92
C CYS A 383 4.92 -45.42 23.18
#